data_AF-M0ERX7-F1
#
_entry.id   AF-M0ERX7-F1
#
_cell.length_a   1.000
_cell.length_b   1.000
_cell.length_c   1.000
_cell.angle_alpha   90.00
_cell.angle_beta   90.00
_cell.angle_gamma   90.00
#
_symmetry.space_group_name_H-M   'P 1'
#
loop_
_entity.id
_entity.type
_entity.pdbx_description
1 polymer ?
#
loop_
_entity_poly.entity_id
_entity_poly.type
_entity_poly.pdbx_seq_one_letter_code
_entity_poly.pdbx_strand_id
1 'polypeptide(L)'
;MSEPTSSGESEQSIPSREDVNEALGESYTQATYEGYHKPIFEYLAEFDEGDQIGTSELIEKTIDEGPKSDVTYSTKVDKVRDVLKLSPELSRNVADRFPVGESLVQQAMERVGLDDELSPELLTDVQQACEAVGEEAELDILQFHAEGMKHSAAETADIDLEETDGISGEELDTLLAQFAKEAAETLPDEVTSIENAKLTSGGHANELLAVRALESQELSEGDDRSEAEFWHSGGSEDEDLVIFSNGDHADLNVEVKSKNARERVARALVDINDPTILFAFLNDASEVRNGILSGGESDGSGAETALRRWPEESIAAYVPQDTIERVKQIDQGDDQTVTTYEKAGVRYLRPCSQFPSDMVYYREHGEIPELDRDE
;
A
#
# COMPACT_ATOMS: atom_id res chain seq x y z
N MET A 1 -25.59 37.32 23.85
CA MET A 1 -26.02 35.93 23.62
C MET A 1 -25.90 35.74 22.13
N SER A 2 -24.77 35.20 21.72
CA SER A 2 -24.44 34.97 20.32
C SER A 2 -24.74 33.51 20.04
N GLU A 3 -25.53 33.26 19.01
CA GLU A 3 -25.85 31.91 18.53
C GLU A 3 -24.57 31.18 18.12
N PRO A 4 -24.44 29.88 18.40
CA PRO A 4 -23.34 29.09 17.88
C PRO A 4 -23.57 28.88 16.38
N THR A 5 -22.55 29.21 15.59
CA THR A 5 -22.46 28.86 14.18
C THR A 5 -22.49 27.35 14.04
N SER A 6 -23.49 26.85 13.32
CA SER A 6 -23.56 25.50 12.78
C SER A 6 -22.22 25.12 12.17
N SER A 7 -21.62 24.04 12.68
CA SER A 7 -20.60 23.27 11.98
C SER A 7 -21.16 22.90 10.60
N GLY A 8 -20.37 23.13 9.55
CA GLY A 8 -20.69 22.63 8.23
C GLY A 8 -20.49 21.12 8.24
N GLU A 9 -21.59 20.38 8.19
CA GLU A 9 -21.59 19.00 7.70
C GLU A 9 -21.19 19.10 6.22
N SER A 10 -20.03 18.56 5.86
CA SER A 10 -19.71 18.29 4.46
C SER A 10 -20.62 17.15 4.01
N GLU A 11 -21.70 17.46 3.29
CA GLU A 11 -22.42 16.43 2.52
C GLU A 11 -21.39 15.79 1.58
N GLN A 12 -20.94 14.57 1.88
CA GLN A 12 -20.14 13.76 0.97
C GLN A 12 -20.98 13.54 -0.29
N SER A 13 -20.60 14.20 -1.38
CA SER A 13 -21.31 14.07 -2.64
C SER A 13 -21.01 12.69 -3.22
N ILE A 14 -22.04 11.85 -3.34
CA ILE A 14 -21.94 10.53 -3.98
C ILE A 14 -21.39 10.71 -5.41
N PRO A 15 -20.29 10.03 -5.80
CA PRO A 15 -19.71 10.12 -7.14
C PRO A 15 -20.72 9.74 -8.23
N SER A 16 -20.70 10.45 -9.35
CA SER A 16 -21.53 10.12 -10.51
C SER A 16 -21.03 8.87 -11.22
N ARG A 17 -21.83 8.33 -12.16
CA ARG A 17 -21.42 7.19 -12.98
C ARG A 17 -20.21 7.53 -13.86
N GLU A 18 -20.19 8.75 -14.37
CA GLU A 18 -19.08 9.26 -15.17
C GLU A 18 -17.79 9.27 -14.35
N ASP A 19 -17.83 9.77 -13.11
CA ASP A 19 -16.68 9.77 -12.20
C ASP A 19 -16.19 8.34 -11.90
N VAL A 20 -17.12 7.41 -11.65
CA VAL A 20 -16.80 5.98 -11.42
C VAL A 20 -16.13 5.35 -12.63
N ASN A 21 -16.61 5.65 -13.84
CA ASN A 21 -16.04 5.12 -15.08
C ASN A 21 -14.65 5.69 -15.37
N GLU A 22 -14.47 6.99 -15.12
CA GLU A 22 -13.19 7.67 -15.29
C GLU A 22 -12.15 7.11 -14.31
N ALA A 23 -12.46 7.06 -13.02
CA ALA A 23 -11.53 6.60 -11.99
C ALA A 23 -11.13 5.13 -12.13
N LEU A 24 -12.03 4.28 -12.65
CA LEU A 24 -11.76 2.84 -12.80
C LEU A 24 -11.32 2.44 -14.21
N GLY A 25 -11.28 3.38 -15.17
CA GLY A 25 -11.01 3.07 -16.58
C GLY A 25 -12.05 2.12 -17.21
N GLU A 26 -13.27 2.10 -16.66
CA GLU A 26 -14.31 1.13 -16.98
C GLU A 26 -15.49 1.79 -17.69
N SER A 27 -16.32 0.98 -18.36
CA SER A 27 -17.52 1.46 -19.07
C SER A 27 -18.81 0.92 -18.45
N TYR A 28 -19.02 1.20 -17.16
CA TYR A 28 -20.24 0.77 -16.48
C TYR A 28 -21.48 1.46 -17.05
N THR A 29 -22.51 0.62 -17.25
CA THR A 29 -23.84 1.06 -17.66
C THR A 29 -24.57 1.71 -16.48
N GLN A 30 -25.56 2.56 -16.78
CA GLN A 30 -26.43 3.17 -15.76
C GLN A 30 -27.02 2.12 -14.80
N ALA A 31 -27.50 0.99 -15.35
CA ALA A 31 -28.07 -0.09 -14.56
C ALA A 31 -27.05 -0.85 -13.68
N THR A 32 -25.74 -0.74 -13.98
CA THR A 32 -24.69 -1.32 -13.13
C THR A 32 -24.35 -0.37 -11.99
N TYR A 33 -24.17 0.91 -12.31
CA TYR A 33 -23.94 1.95 -11.30
C TYR A 33 -25.10 2.07 -10.30
N GLU A 34 -26.35 2.18 -10.79
CA GLU A 34 -27.55 2.25 -9.92
C GLU A 34 -27.82 0.94 -9.17
N GLY A 35 -27.32 -0.19 -9.66
CA GLY A 35 -27.56 -1.50 -9.08
C GLY A 35 -26.51 -1.97 -8.08
N TYR A 36 -25.31 -1.37 -8.07
CA TYR A 36 -24.21 -1.77 -7.20
C TYR A 36 -23.53 -0.57 -6.54
N HIS A 37 -22.87 0.29 -7.32
CA HIS A 37 -22.00 1.33 -6.77
C HIS A 37 -22.78 2.38 -5.98
N LYS A 38 -23.87 2.92 -6.56
CA LYS A 38 -24.64 3.99 -5.91
C LYS A 38 -25.25 3.56 -4.56
N PRO A 39 -25.93 2.39 -4.45
CA PRO A 39 -26.44 1.93 -3.15
C PRO A 39 -25.36 1.73 -2.10
N ILE A 40 -24.18 1.24 -2.47
CA ILE A 40 -23.06 1.06 -1.52
C ILE A 40 -22.57 2.42 -1.02
N PHE A 41 -22.38 3.40 -1.91
CA PHE A 41 -22.01 4.77 -1.51
C PHE A 41 -23.07 5.40 -0.60
N GLU A 42 -24.35 5.31 -0.99
CA GLU A 42 -25.46 5.85 -0.19
C GLU A 42 -25.47 5.25 1.21
N TYR A 43 -25.31 3.93 1.31
CA TYR A 43 -25.36 3.24 2.58
C TYR A 43 -24.15 3.52 3.47
N LEU A 44 -22.92 3.49 2.91
CA LEU A 44 -21.72 3.78 3.70
C LEU A 44 -21.61 5.25 4.12
N ALA A 45 -22.23 6.17 3.38
CA ALA A 45 -22.30 7.59 3.75
C ALA A 45 -23.24 7.88 4.92
N GLU A 46 -24.07 6.92 5.34
CA GLU A 46 -24.93 7.05 6.53
C GLU A 46 -24.18 6.73 7.84
N PHE A 47 -22.95 6.20 7.77
CA PHE A 47 -22.17 5.77 8.92
C PHE A 47 -21.36 6.96 9.48
N ASP A 48 -21.46 7.19 10.78
CA ASP A 48 -20.64 8.19 11.46
C ASP A 48 -19.20 7.68 11.64
N GLU A 49 -18.27 8.59 11.95
CA GLU A 49 -16.88 8.24 12.24
C GLU A 49 -16.79 7.23 13.40
N GLY A 50 -16.30 6.02 13.10
CA GLY A 50 -16.15 4.93 14.05
C GLY A 50 -17.24 3.85 13.98
N ASP A 51 -18.30 4.07 13.19
CA ASP A 51 -19.25 3.00 12.88
C ASP A 51 -18.63 2.03 11.87
N GLN A 52 -18.86 0.74 12.08
CA GLN A 52 -18.26 -0.32 11.27
C GLN A 52 -19.30 -1.36 10.85
N ILE A 53 -19.15 -1.90 9.65
CA ILE A 53 -19.99 -2.97 9.10
C ILE A 53 -19.12 -4.05 8.42
N GLY A 54 -19.54 -5.31 8.52
CA GLY A 54 -18.91 -6.39 7.75
C GLY A 54 -19.32 -6.37 6.28
N THR A 55 -18.45 -6.83 5.38
CA THR A 55 -18.73 -6.88 3.93
C THR A 55 -20.01 -7.65 3.62
N SER A 56 -20.26 -8.77 4.31
CA SER A 56 -21.45 -9.60 4.05
C SER A 56 -22.75 -8.86 4.38
N GLU A 57 -22.78 -8.12 5.48
CA GLU A 57 -23.95 -7.32 5.88
C GLU A 57 -24.13 -6.13 4.92
N LEU A 58 -23.04 -5.46 4.54
CA LEU A 58 -23.07 -4.41 3.52
C LEU A 58 -23.69 -4.92 2.21
N ILE A 59 -23.27 -6.09 1.74
CA ILE A 59 -23.81 -6.71 0.52
C ILE A 59 -25.31 -7.04 0.69
N GLU A 60 -25.70 -7.60 1.83
CA GLU A 60 -27.09 -7.92 2.15
C GLU A 60 -27.97 -6.67 2.04
N LYS A 61 -27.55 -5.58 2.70
CA LYS A 61 -28.31 -4.33 2.80
C LYS A 61 -28.35 -3.51 1.51
N THR A 62 -27.41 -3.72 0.59
CA THR A 62 -27.27 -2.88 -0.60
C THR A 62 -27.59 -3.61 -1.90
N ILE A 63 -27.02 -4.80 -2.12
CA ILE A 63 -27.11 -5.52 -3.39
C ILE A 63 -28.20 -6.58 -3.36
N ASP A 64 -28.34 -7.33 -2.26
CA ASP A 64 -29.24 -8.48 -2.20
C ASP A 64 -30.71 -8.08 -2.11
N GLU A 65 -30.99 -6.91 -1.56
CA GLU A 65 -32.30 -6.27 -1.59
C GLU A 65 -32.58 -5.53 -2.93
N GLY A 66 -31.55 -5.39 -3.78
CA GLY A 66 -31.57 -4.59 -5.00
C GLY A 66 -31.91 -5.34 -6.30
N PRO A 67 -31.97 -4.63 -7.44
CA PRO A 67 -32.33 -5.20 -8.75
C PRO A 67 -31.25 -6.13 -9.35
N LYS A 68 -30.12 -6.31 -8.66
CA LYS A 68 -28.94 -7.07 -9.10
C LYS A 68 -28.57 -8.20 -8.14
N SER A 69 -29.49 -8.64 -7.29
CA SER A 69 -29.28 -9.64 -6.25
C SER A 69 -28.81 -11.02 -6.75
N ASP A 70 -29.18 -11.41 -7.97
CA ASP A 70 -28.92 -12.75 -8.56
C ASP A 70 -27.48 -12.98 -9.07
N VAL A 71 -26.49 -12.14 -8.71
CA VAL A 71 -25.09 -12.34 -9.10
C VAL A 71 -24.27 -13.12 -8.07
N THR A 72 -23.10 -13.61 -8.47
CA THR A 72 -22.20 -14.33 -7.57
C THR A 72 -21.71 -13.42 -6.46
N TYR A 73 -21.51 -13.96 -5.25
CA TYR A 73 -20.95 -13.22 -4.11
C TYR A 73 -19.60 -12.58 -4.46
N SER A 74 -18.75 -13.25 -5.23
CA SER A 74 -17.49 -12.69 -5.72
C SER A 74 -17.69 -11.39 -6.52
N THR A 75 -18.71 -11.35 -7.38
CA THR A 75 -19.02 -10.12 -8.15
C THR A 75 -19.45 -9.00 -7.22
N LYS A 76 -20.23 -9.30 -6.17
CA LYS A 76 -20.68 -8.32 -5.18
C LYS A 76 -19.51 -7.74 -4.39
N VAL A 77 -18.60 -8.60 -3.94
CA VAL A 77 -17.34 -8.23 -3.30
C VAL A 77 -16.48 -7.35 -4.20
N ASP A 78 -16.38 -7.68 -5.49
CA ASP A 78 -15.63 -6.85 -6.44
C ASP A 78 -16.24 -5.44 -6.56
N LYS A 79 -17.57 -5.31 -6.52
CA LYS A 79 -18.23 -3.99 -6.54
C LYS A 79 -18.04 -3.20 -5.25
N VAL A 80 -17.97 -3.86 -4.08
CA VAL A 80 -17.56 -3.21 -2.83
C VAL A 80 -16.12 -2.71 -2.96
N ARG A 81 -15.21 -3.53 -3.50
CA ARG A 81 -13.81 -3.13 -3.72
C ARG A 81 -13.70 -1.91 -4.63
N ASP A 82 -14.49 -1.84 -5.72
CA ASP A 82 -14.55 -0.67 -6.60
C ASP A 82 -14.87 0.60 -5.81
N VAL A 83 -15.89 0.57 -4.95
CA VAL A 83 -16.30 1.71 -4.13
C VAL A 83 -15.19 2.13 -3.16
N LEU A 84 -14.55 1.17 -2.49
CA LEU A 84 -13.46 1.46 -1.55
C LEU A 84 -12.21 2.03 -2.22
N LYS A 85 -11.98 1.75 -3.51
CA LYS A 85 -10.90 2.39 -4.29
C LYS A 85 -11.22 3.86 -4.61
N LEU A 86 -12.48 4.14 -4.93
CA LEU A 86 -12.95 5.48 -5.30
C LEU A 86 -13.07 6.43 -4.11
N SER A 87 -13.51 5.90 -2.96
CA SER A 87 -13.61 6.65 -1.71
C SER A 87 -12.84 5.91 -0.62
N PRO A 88 -11.50 6.07 -0.59
CA PRO A 88 -10.63 5.39 0.37
C PRO A 88 -11.01 5.68 1.83
N GLU A 89 -11.62 6.82 2.12
CA GLU A 89 -12.14 7.19 3.43
C GLU A 89 -13.25 6.23 3.92
N LEU A 90 -14.10 5.73 3.01
CA LEU A 90 -15.16 4.78 3.35
C LEU A 90 -14.62 3.39 3.72
N SER A 91 -13.35 3.09 3.39
CA SER A 91 -12.75 1.81 3.79
C SER A 91 -12.60 1.68 5.30
N ARG A 92 -12.60 2.80 6.05
CA ARG A 92 -12.59 2.81 7.52
C ARG A 92 -13.86 2.22 8.12
N ASN A 93 -14.97 2.23 7.37
CA ASN A 93 -16.27 1.76 7.82
C ASN A 93 -16.48 0.25 7.54
N VAL A 94 -15.56 -0.41 6.82
CA VAL A 94 -15.68 -1.84 6.47
C VAL A 94 -14.74 -2.68 7.33
N ALA A 95 -15.30 -3.30 8.38
CA ALA A 95 -14.57 -3.90 9.50
C ALA A 95 -13.70 -5.11 9.12
N ASP A 96 -14.10 -5.86 8.10
CA ASP A 96 -13.48 -7.12 7.68
C ASP A 96 -12.57 -6.97 6.46
N ARG A 97 -12.17 -5.75 6.13
CA ARG A 97 -11.30 -5.47 4.98
C ARG A 97 -10.09 -4.66 5.35
N PHE A 98 -8.95 -5.12 4.84
CA PHE A 98 -7.72 -4.34 4.89
C PHE A 98 -7.87 -3.06 4.06
N PRO A 99 -7.42 -1.89 4.56
CA PRO A 99 -7.51 -0.64 3.82
C PRO A 99 -6.80 -0.73 2.46
N VAL A 100 -7.35 -0.05 1.46
CA VAL A 100 -6.71 0.11 0.15
C VAL A 100 -5.48 1.03 0.26
N GLY A 101 -4.53 0.95 -0.67
CA GLY A 101 -3.27 1.69 -0.59
C GLY A 101 -3.46 3.21 -0.48
N GLU A 102 -4.42 3.78 -1.20
CA GLU A 102 -4.79 5.20 -1.13
C GLU A 102 -5.26 5.58 0.28
N SER A 103 -6.05 4.72 0.93
CA SER A 103 -6.54 4.96 2.28
C SER A 103 -5.42 4.89 3.31
N LEU A 104 -4.48 3.94 3.14
CA LEU A 104 -3.29 3.86 3.98
C LEU A 104 -2.47 5.15 3.90
N VAL A 105 -2.19 5.63 2.69
CA VAL A 105 -1.42 6.86 2.47
C VAL A 105 -2.14 8.07 3.06
N GLN A 106 -3.45 8.19 2.85
CA GLN A 106 -4.24 9.30 3.40
C GLN A 106 -4.23 9.29 4.93
N GLN A 107 -4.53 8.15 5.56
CA GLN A 107 -4.50 8.01 7.03
C GLN A 107 -3.10 8.28 7.60
N ALA A 108 -2.06 7.84 6.91
CA ALA A 108 -0.68 8.07 7.30
C ALA A 108 -0.30 9.56 7.22
N MET A 109 -0.72 10.26 6.16
CA MET A 109 -0.51 11.69 6.00
C MET A 109 -1.22 12.47 7.12
N GLU A 110 -2.48 12.18 7.40
CA GLU A 110 -3.24 12.77 8.51
C GLU A 110 -2.51 12.59 9.86
N ARG A 111 -1.96 11.39 10.10
CA ARG A 111 -1.22 11.06 11.33
C ARG A 111 0.09 11.82 11.47
N VAL A 112 0.74 12.13 10.36
CA VAL A 112 1.96 12.96 10.30
C VAL A 112 1.63 14.47 10.27
N GLY A 113 0.35 14.83 10.16
CA GLY A 113 -0.13 16.21 10.14
C GLY A 113 -0.02 16.87 8.76
N LEU A 114 -0.15 16.08 7.69
CA LEU A 114 -0.21 16.52 6.30
C LEU A 114 -1.63 16.36 5.78
N ASP A 115 -2.16 17.42 5.16
CA ASP A 115 -3.52 17.41 4.61
C ASP A 115 -3.52 16.91 3.15
N ASP A 116 -2.78 17.58 2.25
CA ASP A 116 -2.82 17.27 0.80
C ASP A 116 -1.45 17.02 0.16
N GLU A 117 -0.41 17.73 0.60
CA GLU A 117 0.91 17.69 -0.06
C GLU A 117 1.93 16.86 0.74
N LEU A 118 2.68 16.01 0.02
CA LEU A 118 3.76 15.20 0.58
C LEU A 118 5.11 15.86 0.36
N SER A 119 5.67 16.47 1.41
CA SER A 119 7.06 16.97 1.38
C SER A 119 8.03 15.79 1.23
N PRO A 120 9.00 15.83 0.30
CA PRO A 120 9.97 14.73 0.12
C PRO A 120 10.73 14.35 1.40
N GLU A 121 10.94 15.30 2.29
CA GLU A 121 11.60 15.11 3.60
C GLU A 121 10.80 14.21 4.54
N LEU A 122 9.47 14.18 4.39
CA LEU A 122 8.55 13.40 5.24
C LEU A 122 8.18 12.04 4.63
N LEU A 123 8.71 11.70 3.44
CA LEU A 123 8.41 10.44 2.75
C LEU A 123 8.59 9.20 3.65
N THR A 124 9.69 9.15 4.39
CA THR A 124 9.98 8.01 5.29
C THR A 124 9.04 8.01 6.50
N ASP A 125 8.69 9.17 7.04
CA ASP A 125 7.80 9.28 8.20
C ASP A 125 6.37 8.85 7.84
N VAL A 126 5.88 9.29 6.67
CA VAL A 126 4.58 8.88 6.15
C VAL A 126 4.57 7.39 5.84
N GLN A 127 5.64 6.83 5.27
CA GLN A 127 5.71 5.39 5.03
C GLN A 127 5.65 4.57 6.33
N GLN A 128 6.35 5.00 7.38
CA GLN A 128 6.26 4.35 8.69
C GLN A 128 4.85 4.47 9.29
N ALA A 129 4.18 5.60 9.07
CA ALA A 129 2.78 5.76 9.47
C ALA A 129 1.84 4.84 8.66
N CYS A 130 2.08 4.60 7.37
CA CYS A 130 1.33 3.60 6.59
C CYS A 130 1.48 2.19 7.19
N GLU A 131 2.70 1.81 7.61
CA GLU A 131 2.92 0.52 8.28
C GLU A 131 2.15 0.43 9.60
N ALA A 132 2.18 1.48 10.42
CA ALA A 132 1.46 1.52 11.69
C ALA A 132 -0.06 1.42 11.50
N VAL A 133 -0.62 2.16 10.54
CA VAL A 133 -2.05 2.07 10.19
C VAL A 133 -2.39 0.66 9.72
N GLY A 134 -1.54 0.03 8.89
CA GLY A 134 -1.74 -1.34 8.45
C GLY A 134 -1.68 -2.38 9.58
N GLU A 135 -0.80 -2.19 10.55
CA GLU A 135 -0.71 -3.07 11.74
C GLU A 135 -1.94 -2.91 12.66
N GLU A 136 -2.44 -1.69 12.83
CA GLU A 136 -3.67 -1.41 13.57
C GLU A 136 -4.89 -2.05 12.89
N ALA A 137 -5.03 -1.86 11.57
CA ALA A 137 -6.12 -2.46 10.79
C ALA A 137 -6.12 -4.00 10.82
N GLU A 138 -4.93 -4.62 10.77
CA GLU A 138 -4.82 -6.09 10.90
C GLU A 138 -5.40 -6.58 12.23
N LEU A 139 -5.11 -5.88 13.34
CA LEU A 139 -5.63 -6.24 14.65
C LEU A 139 -7.15 -6.04 14.74
N ASP A 140 -7.66 -4.94 14.18
CA ASP A 140 -9.10 -4.64 14.18
C ASP A 140 -9.89 -5.69 13.40
N ILE A 141 -9.41 -6.09 12.23
CA ILE A 141 -10.04 -7.15 11.42
C ILE A 141 -10.04 -8.48 12.16
N LEU A 142 -8.91 -8.87 12.75
CA LEU A 142 -8.83 -10.11 13.54
C LEU A 142 -9.78 -10.10 14.73
N GLN A 143 -9.92 -8.94 15.39
CA GLN A 143 -10.88 -8.77 16.49
C GLN A 143 -12.32 -8.90 15.98
N PHE A 144 -12.67 -8.26 14.87
CA PHE A 144 -14.00 -8.36 14.25
C PHE A 144 -14.37 -9.82 13.95
N HIS A 145 -13.47 -10.58 13.32
CA HIS A 145 -13.69 -12.00 13.05
C HIS A 145 -13.80 -12.84 14.34
N ALA A 146 -12.98 -12.57 15.36
CA ALA A 146 -13.04 -13.28 16.63
C ALA A 146 -14.37 -13.02 17.36
N GLU A 147 -14.90 -11.79 17.31
CA GLU A 147 -16.21 -11.44 17.87
C GLU A 147 -17.33 -12.14 17.11
N GLY A 148 -17.29 -12.15 15.77
CA GLY A 148 -18.25 -12.89 14.95
C GLY A 148 -18.30 -14.39 15.28
N MET A 149 -17.14 -15.04 15.39
CA MET A 149 -17.05 -16.45 15.79
C MET A 149 -17.58 -16.68 17.21
N LYS A 150 -17.32 -15.76 18.14
CA LYS A 150 -17.86 -15.86 19.50
C LYS A 150 -19.39 -15.82 19.50
N HIS A 151 -20.00 -14.94 18.71
CA HIS A 151 -21.46 -14.86 18.58
C HIS A 151 -22.05 -16.11 17.93
N SER A 152 -21.46 -16.58 16.82
CA SER A 152 -21.87 -17.81 16.12
C SER A 152 -21.77 -19.05 17.01
N ALA A 153 -20.67 -19.18 17.76
CA ALA A 153 -20.48 -20.27 18.72
C ALA A 153 -21.51 -20.24 19.85
N ALA A 154 -21.86 -19.04 20.34
CA ALA A 154 -22.86 -18.88 21.39
C ALA A 154 -24.27 -19.22 20.89
N GLU A 155 -24.64 -18.79 19.68
CA GLU A 155 -25.91 -19.17 19.05
C GLU A 155 -26.02 -20.69 18.87
N THR A 156 -24.94 -21.32 18.39
CA THR A 156 -24.88 -22.79 18.23
C THR A 156 -24.98 -23.53 19.57
N ALA A 157 -24.45 -22.93 20.64
CA ALA A 157 -24.52 -23.46 22.00
C ALA A 157 -25.82 -23.11 22.74
N ASP A 158 -26.73 -22.34 22.13
CA ASP A 158 -27.96 -21.81 22.74
C ASP A 158 -27.67 -20.98 24.01
N ILE A 159 -26.59 -20.19 23.98
CA ILE A 159 -26.12 -19.35 25.08
C ILE A 159 -26.37 -17.88 24.74
N ASP A 160 -27.09 -17.20 25.63
CA ASP A 160 -27.20 -15.74 25.60
C ASP A 160 -25.94 -15.11 26.20
N LEU A 161 -25.15 -14.43 25.36
CA LEU A 161 -23.93 -13.74 25.78
C LEU A 161 -24.20 -12.50 26.66
N GLU A 162 -25.43 -11.98 26.69
CA GLU A 162 -25.81 -10.83 27.53
C GLU A 162 -26.17 -11.26 28.96
N GLU A 163 -26.65 -12.50 29.15
CA GLU A 163 -27.01 -13.08 30.45
C GLU A 163 -25.88 -13.99 31.00
N THR A 164 -24.70 -13.42 31.25
CA THR A 164 -23.54 -14.20 31.77
C THR A 164 -23.65 -14.66 33.23
N ASP A 165 -24.67 -14.19 33.97
CA ASP A 165 -24.95 -14.63 35.33
C ASP A 165 -25.60 -16.04 35.33
N GLY A 166 -24.77 -17.09 35.30
CA GLY A 166 -25.22 -18.45 35.56
C GLY A 166 -24.78 -19.53 34.56
N ILE A 167 -23.90 -19.22 33.60
CA ILE A 167 -23.37 -20.22 32.65
C ILE A 167 -22.71 -21.36 33.44
N SER A 168 -23.20 -22.58 33.25
CA SER A 168 -22.64 -23.79 33.83
C SER A 168 -21.29 -24.15 33.19
N GLY A 169 -20.49 -24.95 33.89
CA GLY A 169 -19.22 -25.42 33.33
C GLY A 169 -19.38 -26.21 32.01
N GLU A 170 -20.48 -26.95 31.85
CA GLU A 170 -20.77 -27.72 30.63
C GLU A 170 -21.15 -26.83 29.44
N GLU A 171 -21.91 -25.75 29.69
CA GLU A 171 -22.22 -24.73 28.69
C GLU A 171 -20.96 -23.98 28.25
N LEU A 172 -20.09 -23.61 29.21
CA LEU A 172 -18.80 -22.99 28.89
C LEU A 172 -17.90 -23.92 28.07
N ASP A 173 -17.79 -25.19 28.45
CA ASP A 173 -17.01 -26.19 27.69
C ASP A 173 -17.57 -26.36 26.27
N THR A 174 -18.90 -26.33 26.10
CA THR A 174 -19.56 -26.40 24.79
C THR A 174 -19.26 -25.17 23.95
N LEU A 175 -19.40 -23.95 24.52
CA LEU A 175 -19.07 -22.69 23.86
C LEU A 175 -17.62 -22.69 23.37
N LEU A 176 -16.68 -23.03 24.24
CA LEU A 176 -15.26 -23.06 23.92
C LEU A 176 -14.95 -24.11 22.84
N ALA A 177 -15.63 -25.27 22.86
CA ALA A 177 -15.47 -26.28 21.83
C ALA A 177 -16.00 -25.83 20.46
N GLN A 178 -17.15 -25.13 20.41
CA GLN A 178 -17.68 -24.57 19.16
C GLN A 178 -16.79 -23.45 18.63
N PHE A 179 -16.40 -22.51 19.48
CA PHE A 179 -15.49 -21.43 19.12
C PHE A 179 -14.16 -22.00 18.59
N ALA A 180 -13.55 -22.95 19.29
CA ALA A 180 -12.29 -23.55 18.86
C ALA A 180 -12.42 -24.29 17.52
N LYS A 181 -13.57 -24.92 17.26
CA LYS A 181 -13.85 -25.58 15.99
C LYS A 181 -13.96 -24.56 14.86
N GLU A 182 -14.76 -23.52 15.04
CA GLU A 182 -14.96 -22.47 14.03
C GLU A 182 -13.66 -21.69 13.77
N ALA A 183 -12.94 -21.33 14.83
CA ALA A 183 -11.62 -20.71 14.73
C ALA A 183 -10.63 -21.58 13.93
N ALA A 184 -10.63 -22.90 14.14
CA ALA A 184 -9.77 -23.81 13.39
C ALA A 184 -10.17 -23.98 11.92
N GLU A 185 -11.45 -23.78 11.59
CA GLU A 185 -11.98 -23.88 10.22
C GLU A 185 -11.82 -22.57 9.43
N THR A 186 -11.94 -21.41 10.08
CA THR A 186 -12.04 -20.11 9.40
C THR A 186 -10.79 -19.24 9.51
N LEU A 187 -10.15 -19.14 10.69
CA LEU A 187 -9.02 -18.20 10.90
C LEU A 187 -7.83 -18.42 9.96
N PRO A 188 -7.43 -19.65 9.58
CA PRO A 188 -6.28 -19.82 8.67
C PRO A 188 -6.47 -19.13 7.32
N ASP A 189 -7.68 -19.21 6.76
CA ASP A 189 -8.02 -18.60 5.48
C ASP A 189 -8.12 -17.08 5.63
N GLU A 190 -8.70 -16.57 6.73
CA GLU A 190 -8.76 -15.14 7.02
C GLU A 190 -7.38 -14.52 7.23
N VAL A 191 -6.51 -15.16 8.02
CA VAL A 191 -5.12 -14.71 8.22
C VAL A 191 -4.39 -14.67 6.88
N THR A 192 -4.55 -15.70 6.04
CA THR A 192 -3.95 -15.72 4.69
C THR A 192 -4.50 -14.58 3.82
N SER A 193 -5.80 -14.32 3.89
CA SER A 193 -6.46 -13.22 3.17
C SER A 193 -5.90 -11.86 3.60
N ILE A 194 -5.80 -11.62 4.91
CA ILE A 194 -5.25 -10.39 5.50
C ILE A 194 -3.79 -10.20 5.12
N GLU A 195 -2.96 -11.25 5.23
CA GLU A 195 -1.54 -11.18 4.86
C GLU A 195 -1.35 -10.82 3.37
N ASN A 196 -2.15 -11.43 2.48
CA ASN A 196 -2.12 -11.10 1.06
C ASN A 196 -2.58 -9.67 0.79
N ALA A 197 -3.67 -9.23 1.43
CA ALA A 197 -4.17 -7.87 1.30
C ALA A 197 -3.15 -6.83 1.80
N LYS A 198 -2.51 -7.11 2.94
CA LYS A 198 -1.41 -6.29 3.50
C LYS A 198 -0.24 -6.17 2.53
N LEU A 199 0.15 -7.25 1.87
CA LEU A 199 1.22 -7.23 0.87
C LEU A 199 0.84 -6.39 -0.35
N THR A 200 -0.38 -6.55 -0.87
CA THR A 200 -0.87 -5.81 -2.04
C THR A 200 -1.06 -4.32 -1.73
N SER A 201 -1.87 -3.99 -0.71
CA SER A 201 -2.12 -2.59 -0.33
C SER A 201 -0.86 -1.88 0.14
N GLY A 202 0.04 -2.57 0.86
CA GLY A 202 1.32 -2.00 1.27
C GLY A 202 2.28 -1.78 0.10
N GLY A 203 2.25 -2.63 -0.92
CA GLY A 203 2.98 -2.41 -2.18
C GLY A 203 2.48 -1.15 -2.89
N HIS A 204 1.17 -1.10 -3.14
CA HIS A 204 0.49 0.03 -3.77
C HIS A 204 0.71 1.35 -3.02
N ALA A 205 0.64 1.33 -1.69
CA ALA A 205 0.91 2.52 -0.88
C ALA A 205 2.33 3.06 -1.09
N ASN A 206 3.34 2.19 -1.25
CA ASN A 206 4.71 2.65 -1.51
C ASN A 206 4.85 3.28 -2.91
N GLU A 207 4.15 2.74 -3.91
CA GLU A 207 4.10 3.32 -5.25
C GLU A 207 3.44 4.70 -5.23
N LEU A 208 2.29 4.83 -4.55
CA LEU A 208 1.61 6.11 -4.37
C LEU A 208 2.47 7.15 -3.64
N LEU A 209 3.31 6.74 -2.68
CA LEU A 209 4.26 7.66 -2.05
C LEU A 209 5.33 8.15 -3.03
N ALA A 210 5.78 7.30 -3.97
CA ALA A 210 6.69 7.72 -5.03
C ALA A 210 5.99 8.69 -6.00
N VAL A 211 4.75 8.39 -6.42
CA VAL A 211 3.92 9.26 -7.26
C VAL A 211 3.74 10.63 -6.61
N ARG A 212 3.23 10.69 -5.36
CA ARG A 212 3.03 11.95 -4.64
C ARG A 212 4.32 12.74 -4.42
N ALA A 213 5.46 12.06 -4.28
CA ALA A 213 6.76 12.73 -4.23
C ALA A 213 7.08 13.44 -5.55
N LEU A 214 6.80 12.82 -6.70
CA LEU A 214 7.02 13.43 -8.03
C LEU A 214 6.06 14.59 -8.26
N GLU A 215 4.79 14.43 -7.90
CA GLU A 215 3.78 15.49 -7.98
C GLU A 215 4.13 16.71 -7.11
N SER A 216 4.80 16.50 -5.96
CA SER A 216 5.32 17.59 -5.11
C SER A 216 6.37 18.47 -5.82
N GLN A 217 6.94 17.99 -6.93
CA GLN A 217 7.85 18.72 -7.81
C GLN A 217 7.17 19.15 -9.13
N GLU A 218 5.84 19.19 -9.15
CA GLU A 218 5.01 19.61 -10.28
C GLU A 218 5.18 18.72 -11.53
N LEU A 219 5.65 17.48 -11.38
CA LEU A 219 5.61 16.49 -12.45
C LEU A 219 4.19 15.96 -12.58
N SER A 220 3.66 15.86 -13.80
CA SER A 220 2.34 15.33 -14.09
C SER A 220 2.40 13.87 -14.54
N GLU A 221 1.44 13.10 -14.06
CA GLU A 221 1.22 11.70 -14.44
C GLU A 221 0.37 11.61 -15.71
N GLY A 222 0.65 10.62 -16.56
CA GLY A 222 -0.25 10.24 -17.64
C GLY A 222 0.33 9.20 -18.60
N ASP A 223 -0.55 8.64 -19.44
CA ASP A 223 -0.20 7.59 -20.41
C ASP A 223 0.51 8.11 -21.67
N ASP A 224 0.38 9.42 -21.97
CA ASP A 224 0.96 10.03 -23.16
C ASP A 224 2.23 10.82 -22.80
N ARG A 225 3.38 10.30 -23.24
CA ARG A 225 4.70 10.96 -23.09
C ARG A 225 4.75 12.40 -23.65
N SER A 226 3.85 12.78 -24.54
CA SER A 226 3.78 14.15 -25.07
C SER A 226 3.04 15.14 -24.15
N GLU A 227 2.28 14.63 -23.18
CA GLU A 227 1.43 15.41 -22.27
C GLU A 227 1.80 15.22 -20.79
N ALA A 228 2.52 14.15 -20.45
CA ALA A 228 2.91 13.81 -19.09
C ALA A 228 4.42 13.71 -18.90
N GLU A 229 4.85 13.82 -17.64
CA GLU A 229 6.25 13.71 -17.22
C GLU A 229 6.64 12.32 -16.72
N PHE A 230 5.67 11.55 -16.23
CA PHE A 230 5.86 10.16 -15.83
C PHE A 230 4.58 9.35 -16.01
N TRP A 231 4.74 8.04 -15.99
CA TRP A 231 3.67 7.05 -15.99
C TRP A 231 3.82 6.11 -14.80
N HIS A 232 2.71 5.67 -14.23
CA HIS A 232 2.63 4.69 -13.15
C HIS A 232 1.71 3.54 -13.57
N SER A 233 2.11 2.31 -13.29
CA SER A 233 1.40 1.13 -13.79
C SER A 233 0.11 0.81 -13.03
N GLY A 234 -0.04 1.33 -11.80
CA GLY A 234 -1.15 0.97 -10.93
C GLY A 234 -1.16 -0.51 -10.51
N GLY A 235 0.00 -1.19 -10.54
CA GLY A 235 0.15 -2.59 -10.13
C GLY A 235 -0.02 -3.62 -11.27
N SER A 236 0.37 -3.29 -12.50
CA SER A 236 0.51 -4.27 -13.59
C SER A 236 1.77 -5.14 -13.43
N GLU A 237 1.97 -6.14 -14.30
CA GLU A 237 3.21 -6.95 -14.31
C GLU A 237 4.43 -6.22 -14.92
N ASP A 238 4.24 -5.00 -15.43
CA ASP A 238 5.27 -4.16 -16.04
C ASP A 238 6.02 -3.32 -14.98
N GLU A 239 6.89 -2.39 -15.40
CA GLU A 239 7.61 -1.51 -14.48
C GLU A 239 6.68 -0.69 -13.58
N ASP A 240 7.04 -0.50 -12.31
CA ASP A 240 6.19 0.21 -11.35
C ASP A 240 5.95 1.67 -11.81
N LEU A 241 7.02 2.44 -12.10
CA LEU A 241 6.90 3.77 -12.73
C LEU A 241 7.91 3.93 -13.88
N VAL A 242 7.60 4.83 -14.82
CA VAL A 242 8.49 5.26 -15.90
C VAL A 242 8.57 6.79 -15.93
N ILE A 243 9.78 7.33 -15.87
CA ILE A 243 10.04 8.78 -16.00
C ILE A 243 10.37 9.11 -17.45
N PHE A 244 9.57 9.98 -18.07
CA PHE A 244 9.76 10.39 -19.45
C PHE A 244 10.83 11.46 -19.56
N SER A 245 11.90 11.12 -20.26
CA SER A 245 13.02 12.02 -20.50
C SER A 245 12.71 13.05 -21.61
N ASN A 246 13.33 14.24 -21.53
CA ASN A 246 13.25 15.23 -22.59
C ASN A 246 14.22 14.91 -23.73
N GLY A 247 13.81 15.12 -24.97
CA GLY A 247 14.70 14.97 -26.14
C GLY A 247 15.03 13.51 -26.47
N ASP A 248 16.30 13.25 -26.82
CA ASP A 248 16.76 11.94 -27.32
C ASP A 248 17.30 11.01 -26.20
N HIS A 249 17.04 11.34 -24.94
CA HIS A 249 17.44 10.53 -23.80
C HIS A 249 16.52 9.29 -23.65
N ALA A 250 17.03 8.27 -22.95
CA ALA A 250 16.25 7.08 -22.63
C ALA A 250 15.34 7.40 -21.43
N ASP A 251 14.12 6.87 -21.47
CA ASP A 251 13.20 6.94 -20.34
C ASP A 251 13.72 6.07 -19.19
N LEU A 252 13.43 6.47 -17.96
CA LEU A 252 13.99 5.82 -16.77
C LEU A 252 12.93 4.99 -16.08
N ASN A 253 13.21 3.70 -15.94
CA ASN A 253 12.37 2.79 -15.18
C ASN A 253 12.64 2.97 -13.69
N VAL A 254 11.59 2.98 -12.89
CA VAL A 254 11.65 3.07 -11.44
C VAL A 254 10.94 1.87 -10.86
N GLU A 255 11.70 1.06 -10.14
CA GLU A 255 11.15 -0.06 -9.39
C GLU A 255 10.89 0.38 -7.95
N VAL A 256 9.67 0.19 -7.47
CA VAL A 256 9.27 0.51 -6.10
C VAL A 256 9.21 -0.74 -5.24
N LYS A 257 9.92 -0.74 -4.10
CA LYS A 257 9.96 -1.91 -3.21
C LYS A 257 9.79 -1.56 -1.73
N SER A 258 9.14 -2.47 -1.02
CA SER A 258 8.96 -2.40 0.43
C SER A 258 10.21 -2.84 1.20
N LYS A 259 10.13 -2.85 2.54
CA LYS A 259 11.23 -3.01 3.50
C LYS A 259 12.21 -4.18 3.34
N ASN A 260 11.86 -5.26 2.63
CA ASN A 260 12.69 -6.48 2.56
C ASN A 260 13.39 -6.61 1.19
N ALA A 261 14.72 -6.52 1.19
CA ALA A 261 15.54 -6.41 -0.03
C ALA A 261 15.77 -7.73 -0.78
N ARG A 262 15.85 -8.86 -0.04
CA ARG A 262 16.59 -10.07 -0.45
C ARG A 262 16.45 -10.51 -1.91
N GLU A 263 15.35 -11.17 -2.26
CA GLU A 263 15.20 -11.83 -3.56
C GLU A 263 14.49 -10.93 -4.59
N ARG A 264 13.70 -9.98 -4.12
CA ARG A 264 12.83 -9.14 -4.96
C ARG A 264 13.61 -8.06 -5.70
N VAL A 265 14.56 -7.41 -5.03
CA VAL A 265 15.37 -6.34 -5.64
C VAL A 265 16.29 -6.89 -6.73
N ALA A 266 16.95 -8.02 -6.46
CA ALA A 266 17.82 -8.65 -7.46
C ALA A 266 17.04 -9.15 -8.68
N ARG A 267 15.82 -9.68 -8.52
CA ARG A 267 14.99 -10.11 -9.66
C ARG A 267 14.48 -8.95 -10.49
N ALA A 268 14.01 -7.88 -9.85
CA ALA A 268 13.48 -6.71 -10.54
C ALA A 268 14.49 -6.10 -11.53
N LEU A 269 15.78 -6.15 -11.22
CA LEU A 269 16.79 -5.44 -11.98
C LEU A 269 17.55 -6.34 -12.98
N VAL A 270 17.33 -7.66 -12.99
CA VAL A 270 18.18 -8.62 -13.72
C VAL A 270 17.90 -8.72 -15.23
N ASP A 271 16.74 -8.28 -15.70
CA ASP A 271 16.32 -8.44 -17.11
C ASP A 271 16.04 -7.12 -17.85
N ILE A 272 16.41 -5.98 -17.26
CA ILE A 272 16.09 -4.66 -17.84
C ILE A 272 17.24 -4.19 -18.74
N ASN A 273 16.95 -3.96 -20.02
CA ASN A 273 17.91 -3.42 -20.99
C ASN A 273 17.94 -1.87 -21.00
N ASP A 274 17.04 -1.27 -20.23
CA ASP A 274 16.79 0.16 -20.11
C ASP A 274 17.33 0.70 -18.76
N PRO A 275 17.66 2.00 -18.67
CA PRO A 275 18.17 2.56 -17.43
C PRO A 275 17.12 2.43 -16.33
N THR A 276 17.54 1.91 -15.17
CA THR A 276 16.62 1.61 -14.06
C THR A 276 17.15 2.12 -12.73
N ILE A 277 16.27 2.63 -11.88
CA ILE A 277 16.57 2.93 -10.48
C ILE A 277 15.65 2.16 -9.53
N LEU A 278 16.09 2.00 -8.29
CA LEU A 278 15.27 1.46 -7.22
C LEU A 278 14.82 2.58 -6.29
N PHE A 279 13.53 2.66 -6.01
CA PHE A 279 12.98 3.47 -4.93
C PHE A 279 12.41 2.52 -3.86
N ALA A 280 13.05 2.47 -2.69
CA ALA A 280 12.67 1.44 -1.73
C ALA A 280 12.81 1.87 -0.26
N PHE A 281 11.86 1.46 0.57
CA PHE A 281 11.84 1.74 2.01
C PHE A 281 12.62 0.70 2.82
N LEU A 282 13.81 0.33 2.34
CA LEU A 282 14.65 -0.69 2.95
C LEU A 282 15.24 -0.19 4.27
N ASN A 283 14.94 -0.90 5.37
CA ASN A 283 15.33 -0.49 6.72
C ASN A 283 16.47 -1.34 7.31
N ASP A 284 16.76 -2.51 6.73
CA ASP A 284 17.89 -3.35 7.13
C ASP A 284 19.16 -2.96 6.37
N ALA A 285 20.02 -2.20 7.04
CA ALA A 285 21.30 -1.77 6.50
C ALA A 285 22.25 -2.92 6.13
N SER A 286 22.15 -4.07 6.82
CA SER A 286 22.97 -5.25 6.48
C SER A 286 22.46 -5.90 5.20
N GLU A 287 21.15 -5.99 5.01
CA GLU A 287 20.58 -6.49 3.75
C GLU A 287 20.80 -5.54 2.58
N VAL A 288 20.73 -4.22 2.80
CA VAL A 288 21.09 -3.23 1.78
C VAL A 288 22.56 -3.39 1.39
N ARG A 289 23.46 -3.46 2.39
CA ARG A 289 24.89 -3.64 2.14
C ARG A 289 25.22 -4.96 1.42
N ASN A 290 24.60 -6.06 1.85
CA ASN A 290 24.95 -7.41 1.39
C ASN A 290 24.12 -7.89 0.18
N GLY A 291 22.81 -7.64 0.21
CA GLY A 291 21.83 -8.18 -0.75
C GLY A 291 21.69 -7.35 -2.04
N ILE A 292 21.80 -6.03 -1.95
CA ILE A 292 21.74 -5.14 -3.14
C ILE A 292 23.08 -5.14 -3.86
N LEU A 293 24.20 -5.11 -3.12
CA LEU A 293 25.47 -4.66 -3.67
C LEU A 293 26.55 -5.73 -3.81
N SER A 294 26.56 -6.77 -2.97
CA SER A 294 27.58 -7.84 -3.05
C SER A 294 27.13 -9.07 -3.83
N GLY A 295 25.83 -9.24 -4.07
CA GLY A 295 25.24 -10.53 -4.43
C GLY A 295 25.26 -11.45 -3.20
N GLY A 296 24.14 -12.10 -2.87
CA GLY A 296 23.95 -12.77 -1.59
C GLY A 296 25.12 -13.68 -1.17
N GLU A 297 25.48 -13.64 0.11
CA GLU A 297 26.42 -14.62 0.68
C GLU A 297 25.87 -16.03 0.47
N SER A 298 26.73 -16.96 0.04
CA SER A 298 26.39 -18.37 -0.01
C SER A 298 25.86 -18.80 1.36
N ASP A 299 24.74 -19.50 1.41
CA ASP A 299 24.07 -20.07 2.59
C ASP A 299 24.90 -21.14 3.34
N GLY A 300 26.23 -21.13 3.19
CA GLY A 300 27.15 -22.11 3.75
C GLY A 300 27.07 -23.49 3.08
N SER A 301 26.16 -23.69 2.12
CA SER A 301 26.01 -24.97 1.41
C SER A 301 26.99 -25.13 0.24
N GLY A 302 27.73 -24.08 -0.12
CA GLY A 302 28.60 -24.06 -1.30
C GLY A 302 27.83 -24.08 -2.62
N ALA A 303 26.50 -24.00 -2.59
CA ALA A 303 25.72 -23.58 -3.75
C ALA A 303 25.95 -22.08 -3.92
N GLU A 304 26.58 -21.69 -5.03
CA GLU A 304 26.45 -20.33 -5.54
C GLU A 304 24.96 -20.09 -5.81
N THR A 305 24.21 -19.61 -4.82
CA THR A 305 22.97 -18.90 -5.10
C THR A 305 23.40 -17.72 -5.96
N ALA A 306 23.15 -17.82 -7.25
CA ALA A 306 23.41 -16.78 -8.24
C ALA A 306 22.49 -15.57 -8.02
N LEU A 307 22.47 -15.02 -6.80
CA LEU A 307 21.99 -13.69 -6.50
C LEU A 307 23.02 -12.76 -7.15
N ARG A 308 22.75 -12.44 -8.42
CA ARG A 308 23.63 -11.65 -9.27
C ARG A 308 23.86 -10.28 -8.62
N ARG A 309 25.05 -9.74 -8.85
CA ARG A 309 25.43 -8.37 -8.45
C ARG A 309 24.44 -7.37 -9.05
N TRP A 310 24.27 -6.23 -8.39
CA TRP A 310 23.59 -5.06 -8.93
C TRP A 310 23.98 -4.84 -10.41
N PRO A 311 23.01 -4.71 -11.34
CA PRO A 311 23.31 -4.54 -12.76
C PRO A 311 24.11 -3.27 -13.01
N GLU A 312 24.90 -3.25 -14.09
CA GLU A 312 25.65 -2.04 -14.47
C GLU A 312 24.71 -0.94 -15.00
N GLU A 313 23.55 -1.35 -15.49
CA GLU A 313 22.47 -0.56 -16.07
C GLU A 313 21.65 0.19 -15.00
N SER A 314 21.74 -0.24 -13.73
CA SER A 314 20.99 0.39 -12.66
C SER A 314 21.77 1.48 -11.94
N ILE A 315 21.22 2.70 -11.97
CA ILE A 315 21.99 3.94 -11.84
C ILE A 315 22.03 4.44 -10.38
N ALA A 316 20.97 4.18 -9.61
CA ALA A 316 20.85 4.62 -8.21
C ALA A 316 19.83 3.77 -7.44
N ALA A 317 19.96 3.76 -6.11
CA ALA A 317 18.96 3.26 -5.19
C ALA A 317 18.63 4.32 -4.14
N TYR A 318 17.35 4.67 -4.05
CA TYR A 318 16.79 5.60 -3.08
C TYR A 318 16.27 4.82 -1.89
N VAL A 319 16.84 5.05 -0.71
CA VAL A 319 16.51 4.35 0.54
C VAL A 319 16.40 5.35 1.70
N PRO A 320 15.77 5.00 2.84
CA PRO A 320 15.70 5.87 4.00
C PRO A 320 17.07 6.40 4.43
N GLN A 321 17.14 7.68 4.81
CA GLN A 321 18.38 8.35 5.24
C GLN A 321 19.07 7.60 6.39
N ASP A 322 18.31 7.18 7.39
CA ASP A 322 18.78 6.35 8.51
C ASP A 322 19.48 5.07 8.05
N THR A 323 18.97 4.43 6.99
CA THR A 323 19.57 3.21 6.42
C THR A 323 20.92 3.53 5.80
N ILE A 324 21.04 4.63 5.06
CA ILE A 324 22.31 5.09 4.47
C ILE A 324 23.34 5.35 5.57
N GLU A 325 22.94 6.00 6.65
CA GLU A 325 23.83 6.30 7.78
C GLU A 325 24.33 5.03 8.46
N ARG A 326 23.45 4.04 8.66
CA ARG A 326 23.83 2.74 9.20
C ARG A 326 24.75 1.97 8.25
N VAL A 327 24.50 1.96 6.94
CA VAL A 327 25.40 1.36 5.94
C VAL A 327 26.79 2.01 6.01
N LYS A 328 26.85 3.35 6.07
CA LYS A 328 28.12 4.09 6.22
C LYS A 328 28.89 3.68 7.49
N GLN A 329 28.19 3.46 8.61
CA GLN A 329 28.81 3.00 9.85
C GLN A 329 29.38 1.58 9.71
N ILE A 330 28.66 0.67 9.06
CA ILE A 330 29.11 -0.70 8.83
C ILE A 330 30.36 -0.70 7.93
N ASP A 331 30.34 0.07 6.84
CA ASP A 331 31.49 0.20 5.93
C ASP A 331 32.73 0.81 6.60
N GLN A 332 32.57 1.73 7.55
CA GLN A 332 33.68 2.30 8.32
C GLN A 332 34.26 1.34 9.36
N GLY A 333 33.48 0.35 9.80
CA GLY A 333 33.90 -0.67 10.76
C GLY A 333 34.70 -1.81 10.14
N ASP A 334 34.52 -2.07 8.84
CA ASP A 334 35.26 -3.08 8.10
C ASP A 334 36.49 -2.45 7.41
N ASP A 335 37.68 -3.02 7.65
CA ASP A 335 38.98 -2.58 7.10
C ASP A 335 39.10 -2.74 5.57
N GLN A 336 37.97 -2.95 4.86
CA GLN A 336 37.88 -3.11 3.42
C GLN A 336 37.43 -1.80 2.77
N THR A 337 38.37 -1.12 2.12
CA THR A 337 38.14 -0.06 1.15
C THR A 337 37.33 -0.58 -0.05
N VAL A 338 36.00 -0.40 -0.05
CA VAL A 338 35.06 -0.35 -1.21
C VAL A 338 33.64 -0.24 -0.60
N THR A 339 33.00 0.93 -0.60
CA THR A 339 32.21 1.56 -1.69
C THR A 339 30.80 0.99 -1.89
N THR A 340 30.05 0.80 -0.80
CA THR A 340 28.60 0.53 -0.83
C THR A 340 27.80 1.81 -1.14
N TYR A 341 28.27 2.94 -0.64
CA TYR A 341 27.68 4.27 -0.84
C TYR A 341 28.05 4.92 -2.18
N GLU A 342 29.26 4.67 -2.69
CA GLU A 342 29.84 5.37 -3.86
C GLU A 342 30.63 4.41 -4.77
N LYS A 343 30.12 4.01 -5.93
CA LYS A 343 30.88 3.15 -6.87
C LYS A 343 31.61 4.03 -7.89
N ALA A 344 32.94 3.91 -7.97
CA ALA A 344 33.78 4.66 -8.94
C ALA A 344 33.61 6.20 -8.90
N GLY A 345 33.28 6.77 -7.74
CA GLY A 345 33.03 8.21 -7.57
C GLY A 345 31.57 8.63 -7.76
N VAL A 346 30.69 7.70 -8.17
CA VAL A 346 29.25 7.95 -8.34
C VAL A 346 28.50 7.50 -7.09
N ARG A 347 27.74 8.40 -6.48
CA ARG A 347 26.87 8.09 -5.34
C ARG A 347 25.70 7.24 -5.80
N TYR A 348 25.69 6.00 -5.33
CA TYR A 348 24.73 5.00 -5.72
C TYR A 348 23.56 4.92 -4.72
N LEU A 349 23.83 4.98 -3.40
CA LEU A 349 22.79 5.07 -2.37
C LEU A 349 22.41 6.52 -2.06
N ARG A 350 21.13 6.85 -2.26
CA ARG A 350 20.57 8.20 -2.11
C ARG A 350 19.37 8.18 -1.15
N PRO A 351 19.10 9.25 -0.39
CA PRO A 351 17.93 9.31 0.46
C PRO A 351 16.65 9.37 -0.38
N CYS A 352 15.57 8.71 0.06
CA CYS A 352 14.25 8.82 -0.58
C CYS A 352 13.82 10.28 -0.81
N SER A 353 14.18 11.20 0.07
CA SER A 353 13.87 12.62 -0.09
C SER A 353 14.51 13.30 -1.30
N GLN A 354 15.58 12.73 -1.87
CA GLN A 354 16.23 13.25 -3.09
C GLN A 354 15.61 12.70 -4.38
N PHE A 355 14.81 11.65 -4.29
CA PHE A 355 14.20 11.00 -5.45
C PHE A 355 13.51 11.99 -6.40
N PRO A 356 12.56 12.82 -5.95
CA PRO A 356 11.78 13.61 -6.90
C PRO A 356 12.59 14.73 -7.55
N SER A 357 13.52 15.37 -6.83
CA SER A 357 14.44 16.36 -7.41
C SER A 357 15.41 15.74 -8.42
N ASP A 358 15.89 14.53 -8.15
CA ASP A 358 16.76 13.81 -9.08
C ASP A 358 15.99 13.41 -10.35
N MET A 359 14.69 13.11 -10.25
CA MET A 359 13.86 12.78 -11.42
C MET A 359 13.65 14.01 -12.29
N VAL A 360 13.37 15.19 -11.71
CA VAL A 360 13.33 16.46 -12.46
C VAL A 360 14.64 16.68 -13.23
N TYR A 361 15.78 16.50 -12.57
CA TYR A 361 17.09 16.65 -13.21
C TYR A 361 17.31 15.61 -14.33
N TYR A 362 16.97 14.34 -14.08
CA TYR A 362 17.10 13.26 -15.05
C TYR A 362 16.30 13.57 -16.31
N ARG A 363 15.07 14.06 -16.17
CA ARG A 363 14.25 14.43 -17.33
C ARG A 363 14.95 15.44 -18.24
N GLU A 364 15.63 16.42 -17.66
CA GLU A 364 16.32 17.46 -18.42
C GLU A 364 17.66 17.02 -19.01
N HIS A 365 18.39 16.11 -18.34
CA HIS A 365 19.79 15.83 -18.64
C HIS A 365 20.08 14.39 -19.08
N GLY A 366 19.13 13.47 -18.90
CA GLY A 366 19.28 12.04 -19.18
C GLY A 366 20.25 11.30 -18.25
N GLU A 367 20.60 11.91 -17.12
CA GLU A 367 21.53 11.36 -16.12
C GLU A 367 21.11 11.79 -14.72
N ILE A 368 21.45 10.98 -13.71
CA ILE A 368 21.23 11.33 -12.29
C ILE A 368 22.38 12.26 -11.84
N PRO A 369 22.10 13.37 -11.12
CA PRO A 369 23.12 14.38 -10.84
C PRO A 369 24.26 13.83 -9.97
N GLU A 370 25.51 14.13 -10.37
CA GLU A 370 26.71 13.98 -9.53
C GLU A 370 26.79 15.16 -8.56
N LEU A 371 27.21 14.93 -7.31
CA LEU A 371 26.96 15.83 -6.16
C LEU A 371 27.79 17.13 -6.10
N ASP A 372 28.35 17.61 -7.21
CA ASP A 372 29.07 18.89 -7.27
C ASP A 372 28.46 19.84 -8.31
N ARG A 373 27.33 20.46 -7.97
CA ARG A 373 26.97 21.79 -8.47
C ARG A 373 26.60 22.68 -7.28
N ASP A 374 27.65 23.14 -6.61
CA ASP A 374 27.79 24.36 -5.80
C ASP A 374 26.67 24.72 -4.80
N GLU A 375 26.93 24.43 -3.52
CA GLU A 375 26.64 25.40 -2.43
C GLU A 375 27.50 26.67 -2.56
#